data_AF-A0A962WV91-F1
#
_entry.id   AF-A0A962WV91-F1
#
_cell.length_a   1.000
_cell.length_b   1.000
_cell.length_c   1.000
_cell.angle_alpha   90.00
_cell.angle_beta   90.00
_cell.angle_gamma   90.00
#
_symmetry.space_group_name_H-M   'P 1'
#
loop_
_entity.id
_entity.type
_entity.pdbx_description
1 polymer ?
#
loop_
_entity_poly.entity_id
_entity_poly.type
_entity_poly.pdbx_seq_one_letter_code
_entity_poly.pdbx_strand_id
1 'polypeptide(L)'
;MKLQSLLADLGEADMAGIQSIEQFKSYLRCCLKEGKTLNEIAGIETKEQYAMIYARYRKLMHGSPIRGGDGLDLIRYDGHPSRGAGLQKPIVLTSKGRALKEAIIKNGQNNH
;
A
#
# COMPACT_ATOMS: atom_id res chain seq x y z
N MET A 1 -19.83 5.62 6.21
CA MET A 1 -19.20 6.59 5.29
C MET A 1 -20.29 7.27 4.48
N LYS A 2 -20.28 8.60 4.40
CA LYS A 2 -21.14 9.35 3.48
C LYS A 2 -20.53 9.24 2.06
N LEU A 3 -21.34 9.20 1.01
CA LEU A 3 -20.88 9.06 -0.38
C LEU A 3 -19.83 10.12 -0.78
N GLN A 4 -19.97 11.34 -0.26
CA GLN A 4 -19.03 12.45 -0.50
C GLN A 4 -17.63 12.19 0.07
N SER A 5 -17.53 11.56 1.24
CA SER A 5 -16.21 11.24 1.82
C SER A 5 -15.49 10.19 0.99
N LEU A 6 -16.21 9.19 0.47
CA LEU A 6 -15.65 8.16 -0.39
C LEU A 6 -15.09 8.75 -1.70
N LEU A 7 -15.81 9.69 -2.32
CA LEU A 7 -15.34 10.36 -3.54
C LEU A 7 -14.09 11.20 -3.28
N ALA A 8 -14.02 11.90 -2.15
CA ALA A 8 -12.83 12.65 -1.75
C ALA A 8 -11.63 11.71 -1.53
N ASP A 9 -11.82 10.60 -0.82
CA ASP A 9 -10.77 9.60 -0.58
C ASP A 9 -10.24 8.99 -1.89
N LEU A 10 -11.14 8.72 -2.86
CA LEU A 10 -10.75 8.24 -4.18
C LEU A 10 -9.99 9.31 -4.98
N GLY A 11 -10.34 10.58 -4.85
CA GLY A 11 -9.60 11.69 -5.46
C GLY A 11 -8.18 11.82 -4.92
N GLU A 12 -7.99 11.73 -3.61
CA GLU A 12 -6.65 11.73 -2.99
C GLU A 12 -5.81 10.53 -3.44
N ALA A 13 -6.44 9.35 -3.53
CA ALA A 13 -5.79 8.14 -4.02
C ALA A 13 -5.33 8.29 -5.48
N ASP A 14 -6.18 8.85 -6.35
CA ASP A 14 -5.87 9.11 -7.75
C ASP A 14 -4.68 10.08 -7.90
N MET A 15 -4.67 11.18 -7.14
CA MET A 15 -3.54 12.12 -7.11
C MET A 15 -2.23 11.46 -6.64
N ALA A 16 -2.30 10.45 -5.78
CA ALA A 16 -1.14 9.68 -5.36
C ALA A 16 -0.65 8.66 -6.40
N GLY A 17 -1.42 8.47 -7.49
CA GLY A 17 -1.17 7.55 -8.61
C GLY A 17 -1.87 6.20 -8.50
N ILE A 18 -2.83 6.04 -7.59
CA ILE A 18 -3.61 4.80 -7.46
C ILE A 18 -4.68 4.77 -8.56
N GLN A 19 -4.56 3.85 -9.51
CA GLN A 19 -5.40 3.79 -10.72
C GLN A 19 -6.57 2.82 -10.62
N SER A 20 -6.71 2.09 -9.49
CA SER A 20 -7.79 1.12 -9.33
C SER A 20 -8.23 0.95 -7.88
N ILE A 21 -9.50 0.60 -7.71
CA ILE A 21 -10.09 0.26 -6.40
C ILE A 21 -9.32 -0.89 -5.72
N GLU A 22 -8.82 -1.87 -6.48
CA GLU A 22 -8.08 -3.00 -5.92
C GLU A 22 -6.70 -2.60 -5.39
N GLN A 23 -6.01 -1.65 -6.05
CA GLN A 23 -4.80 -1.02 -5.50
C GLN A 23 -5.12 -0.21 -4.26
N PHE A 24 -6.23 0.56 -4.27
CA PHE A 24 -6.65 1.35 -3.12
C PHE A 24 -6.96 0.47 -1.91
N LYS A 25 -7.74 -0.62 -2.08
CA LYS A 25 -8.00 -1.62 -1.04
C LYS A 25 -6.71 -2.23 -0.49
N SER A 26 -5.74 -2.53 -1.36
CA SER A 26 -4.46 -3.10 -0.94
C SER A 26 -3.65 -2.11 -0.10
N TYR A 27 -3.64 -0.84 -0.50
CA TYR A 27 -3.04 0.25 0.25
C TYR A 27 -3.71 0.44 1.64
N LEU A 28 -5.04 0.45 1.70
CA LEU A 28 -5.78 0.55 2.95
C LEU A 28 -5.49 -0.63 3.90
N ARG A 29 -5.34 -1.85 3.37
CA ARG A 29 -4.92 -3.01 4.18
C ARG A 29 -3.53 -2.80 4.78
N CYS A 30 -2.58 -2.23 4.03
CA CYS A 30 -1.28 -1.84 4.58
C CYS A 30 -1.41 -0.81 5.69
N CYS A 31 -2.30 0.18 5.55
CA CYS A 31 -2.52 1.22 6.57
C CYS A 31 -3.06 0.64 7.88
N LEU A 32 -3.92 -0.38 7.80
CA LEU A 32 -4.55 -1.04 8.95
C LEU A 32 -3.63 -2.04 9.64
N LYS A 33 -2.73 -2.68 8.89
CA LYS A 33 -1.84 -3.75 9.34
C LYS A 33 -0.36 -3.35 9.19
N GLU A 34 -0.05 -2.08 9.44
CA GLU A 34 1.32 -1.57 9.36
C GLU A 34 2.22 -2.36 10.33
N GLY A 35 3.44 -2.70 9.91
CA GLY A 35 4.36 -3.54 10.68
C GLY A 35 4.10 -5.05 10.54
N LYS A 36 3.14 -5.47 9.72
CA LYS A 36 2.89 -6.89 9.39
C LYS A 36 3.51 -7.30 8.06
N THR A 37 3.74 -8.58 7.88
CA THR A 37 4.25 -9.16 6.62
C THR A 37 3.21 -9.10 5.51
N LEU A 38 3.63 -9.21 4.25
CA LEU A 38 2.70 -9.25 3.11
C LEU A 38 1.69 -10.39 3.23
N ASN A 39 2.10 -11.56 3.74
CA ASN A 39 1.18 -12.68 3.96
C ASN A 39 0.09 -12.33 4.97
N GLU A 40 0.46 -11.74 6.10
CA GLU A 40 -0.50 -11.33 7.13
C GLU A 40 -1.43 -10.22 6.64
N ILE A 41 -0.92 -9.29 5.82
CA ILE A 41 -1.70 -8.18 5.27
C ILE A 41 -2.76 -8.70 4.29
N ALA A 42 -2.33 -9.52 3.33
CA ALA A 42 -3.17 -9.97 2.23
C ALA A 42 -3.88 -11.31 2.46
N GLY A 43 -3.60 -12.02 3.56
CA GLY A 43 -4.18 -13.32 3.87
C GLY A 43 -3.67 -14.42 2.94
N ILE A 44 -2.35 -14.46 2.73
CA ILE A 44 -1.73 -15.39 1.79
C ILE A 44 -1.40 -16.69 2.51
N GLU A 45 -1.96 -17.80 2.02
CA GLU A 45 -1.77 -19.13 2.60
C GLU A 45 -0.93 -20.04 1.69
N THR A 46 -0.88 -19.75 0.38
CA THR A 46 -0.13 -20.55 -0.61
C THR A 46 0.90 -19.74 -1.41
N LYS A 47 1.86 -20.43 -2.04
CA LYS A 47 2.89 -19.79 -2.87
C LYS A 47 2.33 -19.20 -4.16
N GLU A 48 1.29 -19.81 -4.72
CA GLU A 48 0.63 -19.38 -5.96
C GLU A 48 -0.10 -18.05 -5.75
N GLN A 49 -0.82 -17.93 -4.61
CA GLN A 49 -1.43 -16.68 -4.18
C GLN A 49 -0.39 -15.58 -3.99
N TYR A 50 0.79 -15.92 -3.46
CA TYR A 50 1.86 -14.97 -3.22
C TYR A 50 2.30 -14.25 -4.49
N ALA A 51 2.55 -14.96 -5.59
CA ALA A 51 3.04 -14.35 -6.83
C ALA A 51 2.06 -13.30 -7.40
N MET A 52 0.77 -13.63 -7.43
CA MET A 52 -0.28 -12.73 -7.91
C MET A 52 -0.45 -11.51 -7.01
N ILE A 53 -0.49 -11.72 -5.70
CA ILE A 53 -0.69 -10.64 -4.72
C ILE A 53 0.55 -9.74 -4.67
N TYR A 54 1.74 -10.34 -4.71
CA TYR A 54 2.99 -9.61 -4.72
C TYR A 54 3.08 -8.65 -5.91
N ALA A 55 2.66 -9.07 -7.11
CA ALA A 55 2.63 -8.19 -8.28
C ALA A 55 1.78 -6.92 -8.03
N ARG A 56 0.65 -7.05 -7.33
CA ARG A 56 -0.23 -5.93 -6.96
C ARG A 56 0.43 -5.00 -5.93
N TYR A 57 1.02 -5.55 -4.88
CA TYR A 57 1.66 -4.75 -3.82
C TYR A 57 2.97 -4.10 -4.28
N ARG A 58 3.67 -4.73 -5.23
CA ARG A 58 4.88 -4.18 -5.83
C ARG A 58 4.62 -2.82 -6.50
N LYS A 59 3.44 -2.59 -7.07
CA LYS A 59 3.05 -1.29 -7.63
C LYS A 59 2.91 -0.19 -6.56
N LEU A 60 2.56 -0.55 -5.33
CA LEU A 60 2.48 0.39 -4.21
C LEU A 60 3.86 0.68 -3.59
N MET A 61 4.85 -0.19 -3.82
CA MET A 61 6.21 -0.04 -3.31
C MET A 61 7.02 0.97 -4.12
N HIS A 62 8.24 1.29 -3.67
CA HIS A 62 9.18 2.10 -4.43
C HIS A 62 9.44 1.46 -5.81
N GLY A 63 9.29 2.24 -6.87
CA GLY A 63 9.70 1.85 -8.21
C GLY A 63 11.21 1.65 -8.27
N SER A 64 11.69 0.71 -9.08
CA SER A 64 13.12 0.64 -9.42
C SER A 64 13.27 1.11 -10.86
N PRO A 65 13.77 2.33 -11.11
CA PRO A 65 13.98 2.84 -12.46
C PRO A 65 14.83 1.88 -13.31
N ILE A 66 15.85 1.26 -12.68
CA ILE A 66 16.76 0.29 -13.30
C ILE A 66 16.04 -0.99 -13.77
N ARG A 67 14.92 -1.35 -13.13
CA ARG A 67 14.07 -2.50 -13.52
C ARG A 67 12.78 -2.07 -14.24
N GLY A 68 12.72 -0.83 -14.73
CA GLY A 68 11.54 -0.27 -15.42
C GLY A 68 10.30 -0.13 -14.53
N GLY A 69 10.46 -0.05 -13.21
CA GLY A 69 9.35 -0.01 -12.26
C GLY A 69 8.87 1.41 -11.93
N ASP A 70 7.59 1.66 -12.19
CA ASP A 70 6.74 2.83 -11.90
C ASP A 70 6.07 2.76 -10.51
N GLY A 71 6.74 2.19 -9.52
CA GLY A 71 6.15 2.01 -8.18
C GLY A 71 5.80 3.35 -7.53
N LEU A 72 4.64 3.40 -6.85
CA LEU A 72 4.05 4.64 -6.31
C LEU A 72 4.77 5.18 -5.07
N ASP A 73 5.72 4.44 -4.50
CA ASP A 73 6.45 4.79 -3.28
C ASP A 73 5.53 5.10 -2.08
N LEU A 74 4.46 4.32 -1.90
CA LEU A 74 3.52 4.46 -0.78
C LEU A 74 3.86 3.55 0.39
N ILE A 75 4.44 2.38 0.11
CA ILE A 75 4.85 1.40 1.11
C ILE A 75 6.30 0.94 0.88
N ARG A 76 6.93 0.41 1.92
CA ARG A 76 8.25 -0.23 1.82
C ARG A 76 8.38 -1.36 2.83
N TYR A 77 9.39 -2.20 2.65
CA TYR A 77 9.77 -3.13 3.70
C TYR A 77 10.53 -2.40 4.81
N ASP A 78 10.27 -2.79 6.05
CA ASP A 78 11.01 -2.29 7.21
C ASP A 78 12.38 -2.99 7.33
N GLY A 79 13.45 -2.21 7.48
CA GLY A 79 14.84 -2.68 7.58
C GLY A 79 15.68 -2.65 6.28
N HIS A 80 17.00 -2.51 6.45
CA HIS A 80 18.01 -2.53 5.37
C HIS A 80 17.98 -3.86 4.58
N PRO A 81 18.52 -3.93 3.34
CA PRO A 81 18.67 -5.15 2.57
C PRO A 81 19.80 -6.00 3.16
N SER A 82 19.62 -6.46 4.40
CA SER A 82 20.48 -7.47 4.99
C SER A 82 20.18 -8.79 4.30
N ARG A 83 21.22 -9.35 3.71
CA ARG A 83 21.22 -10.56 2.86
C ARG A 83 20.52 -11.71 3.57
N GLY A 84 19.38 -12.12 3.01
CA GLY A 84 18.62 -13.29 3.47
C GLY A 84 17.45 -13.52 2.53
N ALA A 85 17.65 -14.37 1.52
CA ALA A 85 16.57 -14.84 0.68
C ALA A 85 15.58 -15.63 1.55
N GLY A 86 14.35 -15.14 1.72
CA GLY A 86 13.27 -15.91 2.34
C GLY A 86 12.60 -15.30 3.57
N LEU A 87 13.16 -14.25 4.19
CA LEU A 87 12.49 -13.61 5.33
C LEU A 87 11.43 -12.62 4.83
N GLN A 88 10.15 -12.91 5.10
CA GLN A 88 9.08 -11.95 4.90
C GLN A 88 9.30 -10.76 5.81
N LYS A 89 9.43 -9.57 5.22
CA LYS A 89 9.67 -8.35 5.98
C LYS A 89 8.34 -7.65 6.28
N PRO A 90 8.21 -7.01 7.46
CA PRO A 90 7.14 -6.09 7.75
C PRO A 90 7.01 -5.02 6.67
N ILE A 91 5.77 -4.64 6.33
CA ILE A 91 5.48 -3.52 5.45
C ILE A 91 5.16 -2.30 6.30
N VAL A 92 5.81 -1.19 6.00
CA VAL A 92 5.59 0.12 6.63
C VAL A 92 5.25 1.17 5.58
N LEU A 93 4.56 2.24 6.00
CA LEU A 93 4.27 3.37 5.13
C LEU A 93 5.53 4.21 4.92
N THR A 94 5.76 4.65 3.68
CA THR A 94 6.74 5.70 3.34
C THR A 94 6.21 7.06 3.80
N SER A 95 7.01 8.13 3.68
CA SER A 95 6.52 9.49 3.92
C SER A 95 5.33 9.85 3.03
N LYS A 96 5.38 9.47 1.74
CA LYS A 96 4.28 9.68 0.80
C LYS A 96 3.04 8.86 1.17
N GLY A 97 3.23 7.60 1.59
CA GLY A 97 2.14 6.78 2.11
C GLY A 97 1.49 7.35 3.36
N ARG A 98 2.27 7.85 4.32
CA ARG A 98 1.72 8.49 5.53
C ARG A 98 0.89 9.73 5.17
N ALA A 99 1.39 10.59 4.29
CA ALA A 99 0.66 11.79 3.84
C ALA A 99 -0.70 11.43 3.21
N LEU A 100 -0.76 10.40 2.36
CA LEU A 100 -2.02 9.92 1.79
C LEU A 100 -2.98 9.38 2.88
N LYS A 101 -2.47 8.59 3.84
CA LYS A 101 -3.28 8.08 4.96
C LYS A 101 -3.89 9.22 5.78
N GLU A 102 -3.12 10.26 6.05
CA GLU A 102 -3.57 11.43 6.78
C GLU A 102 -4.66 12.21 6.02
N ALA A 103 -4.51 12.39 4.71
CA ALA A 103 -5.52 13.03 3.86
C ALA A 103 -6.88 12.29 3.93
N ILE A 104 -6.85 10.96 3.81
CA ILE A 104 -8.05 10.09 3.90
C ILE A 104 -8.72 10.21 5.28
N ILE A 105 -7.94 10.17 6.37
CA ILE A 105 -8.49 10.30 7.73
C ILE A 105 -9.16 11.66 7.92
N LYS A 106 -8.54 12.73 7.42
CA LYS A 106 -9.04 14.11 7.53
C LYS A 106 -10.40 14.27 6.83
N ASN A 107 -10.56 13.67 5.66
CA ASN A 107 -11.84 13.63 4.93
C ASN A 107 -12.94 12.89 5.69
N GLY A 108 -12.56 11.84 6.43
CA GLY A 108 -13.49 11.12 7.31
C GLY A 108 -14.01 11.97 8.48
N GLN A 109 -13.19 12.87 9.03
CA GLN A 109 -13.53 13.71 10.18
C GLN A 109 -14.37 14.94 9.81
N ASN A 110 -14.08 15.60 8.68
CA ASN A 110 -14.80 16.80 8.24
C ASN A 110 -16.28 16.55 7.85
N ASN A 111 -16.71 15.29 7.80
CA ASN A 111 -18.05 14.88 7.43
C ASN A 111 -18.92 14.45 8.62
N HIS A 112 -18.41 14.58 9.85
CA HIS A 112 -19.14 14.40 11.11
C HIS A 112 -19.67 15.72 11.65
#